data_AF-A0A924YSC0-F1
#
_entry.id   AF-A0A924YSC0-F1
#
_cell.length_a   1.000
_cell.length_b   1.000
_cell.length_c   1.000
_cell.angle_alpha   90.00
_cell.angle_beta   90.00
_cell.angle_gamma   90.00
#
_symmetry.space_group_name_H-M   'P 1'
#
loop_
_entity.id
_entity.type
_entity.pdbx_description
1 polymer ?
#
loop_
_entity_poly.entity_id
_entity_poly.type
_entity_poly.pdbx_seq_one_letter_code
_entity_poly.pdbx_strand_id
1 'polypeptide(L)'
;MPDPDSATPPPGNEPDPKLRPPRRERDDDDAPRPSLWGPAILIGLFLSLMLAMSWKNLVGSGNEVDFSVFLKQLTAGNVSEVTLTGSHATGKWKVVLDGPEAGGKKLADTFSTHIPDPMREDPELRKLLRQVPKFKADDATPQLFSQFLFGSLFLMAMLLVVFFIMRRSI
;
A
#
# COMPACT_ATOMS: atom_id res chain seq x y z
N MET A 1 62.82 31.40 -88.32
CA MET A 1 63.67 31.56 -87.13
C MET A 1 62.80 31.37 -85.90
N PRO A 2 62.86 30.20 -85.24
CA PRO A 2 62.20 29.95 -83.95
C PRO A 2 63.19 30.12 -82.79
N ASP A 3 62.81 30.92 -81.80
CA ASP A 3 63.52 31.10 -80.53
C ASP A 3 63.24 29.92 -79.58
N PRO A 4 64.28 29.28 -78.99
CA PRO A 4 64.14 28.47 -77.79
C PRO A 4 64.55 29.26 -76.54
N ASP A 5 64.17 28.75 -75.38
CA ASP A 5 64.52 29.20 -74.02
C ASP A 5 63.64 30.33 -73.48
N SER A 6 62.76 30.07 -72.50
CA SER A 6 63.25 29.85 -71.14
C SER A 6 62.17 29.27 -70.24
N ALA A 7 62.39 28.04 -69.80
CA ALA A 7 61.76 27.47 -68.62
C ALA A 7 62.37 28.10 -67.36
N THR A 8 61.54 28.64 -66.47
CA THR A 8 61.93 28.95 -65.08
C THR A 8 60.93 28.25 -64.14
N PRO A 9 61.34 27.28 -63.33
CA PRO A 9 60.47 26.71 -62.30
C PRO A 9 60.47 27.62 -61.06
N PRO A 10 59.31 27.89 -60.42
CA PRO A 10 59.31 28.59 -59.14
C PRO A 10 59.80 27.68 -58.00
N PRO A 11 60.61 28.20 -57.06
CA PRO A 11 61.08 27.45 -55.89
C PRO A 11 59.96 27.33 -54.85
N GLY A 12 59.96 26.22 -54.11
CA GLY A 12 58.88 25.81 -53.21
C GLY A 12 58.71 26.64 -51.95
N ASN A 13 57.66 26.30 -51.19
CA ASN A 13 57.54 26.45 -49.75
C ASN A 13 56.48 25.45 -49.20
N GLU A 14 56.99 24.55 -48.37
CA GLU A 14 56.47 23.76 -47.24
C GLU A 14 54.95 23.51 -47.02
N PRO A 15 54.55 22.28 -46.62
CA PRO A 15 53.20 21.99 -46.17
C PRO A 15 52.95 22.60 -44.78
N ASP A 16 51.93 23.46 -44.71
CA ASP A 16 51.44 24.15 -43.51
C ASP A 16 51.04 23.16 -42.38
N PRO A 17 51.75 23.11 -41.23
CA PRO A 17 51.45 22.16 -40.17
C PRO A 17 50.56 22.79 -39.09
N LYS A 18 49.43 23.42 -39.45
CA LYS A 18 48.47 23.95 -38.46
C LYS A 18 47.01 23.81 -38.88
N LEU A 19 46.56 22.58 -39.06
CA LEU A 19 45.14 22.24 -38.90
C LEU A 19 45.00 21.15 -37.83
N ARG A 20 45.27 21.52 -36.57
CA ARG A 20 44.69 20.77 -35.45
C ARG A 20 43.19 21.04 -35.47
N PRO A 21 42.31 20.02 -35.55
CA PRO A 21 40.89 20.27 -35.43
C PRO A 21 40.59 20.90 -34.07
N PRO A 22 39.58 21.77 -33.95
CA PRO A 22 39.18 22.30 -32.66
C PRO A 22 38.86 21.12 -31.75
N ARG A 23 39.61 21.06 -30.65
CA ARG A 23 39.37 20.22 -29.49
C ARG A 23 37.89 20.41 -29.14
N ARG A 24 37.07 19.37 -29.30
CA ARG A 24 35.72 19.34 -28.74
C ARG A 24 35.85 19.70 -27.27
N GLU A 25 35.49 20.92 -26.91
CA GLU A 25 34.94 21.22 -25.59
C GLU A 25 33.72 20.32 -25.49
N ARG A 26 33.93 19.21 -24.80
CA ARG A 26 32.87 18.35 -24.32
C ARG A 26 32.28 19.19 -23.20
N ASP A 27 31.28 19.99 -23.54
CA ASP A 27 30.47 20.69 -22.55
C ASP A 27 30.05 19.65 -21.51
N ASP A 28 30.58 19.83 -20.31
CA ASP A 28 30.22 19.13 -19.11
C ASP A 28 28.81 19.57 -18.69
N ASP A 29 27.80 19.22 -19.49
CA ASP A 29 26.40 19.23 -19.10
C ASP A 29 26.03 17.89 -18.46
N ASP A 30 26.84 17.47 -17.47
CA ASP A 30 26.46 16.44 -16.50
C ASP A 30 25.54 17.08 -15.44
N ALA A 31 24.41 17.63 -15.89
CA ALA A 31 23.28 17.80 -14.98
C ALA A 31 22.84 16.38 -14.57
N PRO A 32 22.92 16.00 -13.28
CA PRO A 32 22.53 14.67 -12.85
C PRO A 32 21.07 14.45 -13.25
N ARG A 33 20.84 13.61 -14.26
CA ARG A 33 19.50 13.25 -14.71
C ARG A 33 18.77 12.73 -13.47
N PRO A 34 17.59 13.29 -13.10
CA PRO A 34 16.88 12.84 -11.92
C PRO A 34 16.58 11.35 -12.09
N SER A 35 17.32 10.54 -11.34
CA SER A 35 17.23 9.10 -11.38
C SER A 35 15.81 8.72 -10.91
N LEU A 36 14.98 8.27 -11.85
CA LEU A 36 13.63 7.76 -11.61
C LEU A 36 13.61 6.59 -10.60
N TRP A 37 14.76 6.01 -10.28
CA TRP A 37 14.90 4.97 -9.26
C TRP A 37 14.66 5.49 -7.85
N GLY A 38 15.07 6.72 -7.53
CA GLY A 38 14.82 7.31 -6.21
C GLY A 38 13.33 7.37 -5.85
N PRO A 39 12.48 8.01 -6.66
CA PRO A 39 11.05 8.02 -6.42
C PRO A 39 10.41 6.63 -6.56
N ALA A 40 10.88 5.77 -7.48
CA ALA A 40 10.34 4.41 -7.62
C ALA A 40 10.61 3.54 -6.37
N ILE A 41 11.79 3.66 -5.74
CA ILE A 41 12.13 2.95 -4.50
C ILE A 41 11.27 3.48 -3.35
N LEU A 42 11.08 4.80 -3.23
CA LEU A 42 10.22 5.39 -2.21
C LEU A 42 8.75 4.95 -2.38
N ILE A 43 8.25 4.92 -3.61
CA ILE A 43 6.90 4.44 -3.93
C ILE A 43 6.78 2.95 -3.60
N GLY A 44 7.75 2.13 -3.99
CA GLY A 44 7.78 0.69 -3.68
C GLY A 44 7.81 0.42 -2.17
N LEU A 45 8.61 1.17 -1.42
CA LEU A 45 8.67 1.10 0.05
C LEU A 45 7.34 1.50 0.67
N PHE A 46 6.72 2.58 0.18
CA PHE A 46 5.43 3.07 0.66
C PHE A 46 4.30 2.05 0.38
N LEU A 47 4.25 1.48 -0.83
CA LEU A 47 3.30 0.41 -1.17
C LEU A 47 3.53 -0.83 -0.30
N SER A 48 4.79 -1.24 -0.10
CA SER A 48 5.13 -2.37 0.77
C SER A 48 4.67 -2.14 2.21
N LEU A 49 4.84 -0.92 2.73
CA LEU A 49 4.43 -0.57 4.08
C LEU A 49 2.90 -0.54 4.22
N MET A 50 2.21 -0.02 3.20
CA MET A 50 0.74 -0.07 3.11
C MET A 50 0.22 -1.51 3.07
N LEU A 51 0.83 -2.39 2.26
CA LEU A 51 0.47 -3.80 2.20
C LEU A 51 0.69 -4.50 3.54
N ALA A 52 1.82 -4.23 4.20
CA ALA A 52 2.14 -4.81 5.51
C ALA A 52 1.15 -4.35 6.61
N MET A 53 0.72 -3.09 6.58
CA MET A 53 -0.30 -2.55 7.49
C MET A 53 -1.68 -3.15 7.20
N SER A 54 -2.05 -3.32 5.92
CA SER A 54 -3.30 -3.96 5.53
C SER A 54 -3.37 -5.42 5.97
N TRP A 55 -2.26 -6.15 5.88
CA TRP A 55 -2.21 -7.55 6.32
C TRP A 55 -2.45 -7.72 7.81
N LYS A 56 -1.94 -6.81 8.64
CA LYS A 56 -2.18 -6.82 10.10
C LYS A 56 -3.64 -6.52 10.47
N ASN A 57 -4.34 -5.73 9.66
CA ASN A 57 -5.76 -5.46 9.87
C ASN A 57 -6.67 -6.55 9.30
N LEU A 58 -6.26 -7.26 8.24
CA LEU A 58 -7.02 -8.40 7.70
C LEU A 58 -6.89 -9.65 8.56
N VAL A 59 -5.72 -9.90 9.15
CA VAL A 59 -5.52 -11.01 10.09
C VAL A 59 -5.93 -10.52 11.49
N GLY A 60 -7.22 -10.25 11.65
CA GLY A 60 -7.83 -10.18 12.97
C GLY A 60 -7.55 -11.50 13.68
N SER A 61 -6.67 -11.47 14.68
CA SER A 61 -6.20 -12.63 15.45
C SER A 61 -7.26 -13.15 16.43
N GLY A 62 -8.52 -13.20 16.00
CA GLY A 62 -9.59 -13.84 16.73
C GLY A 62 -9.69 -15.29 16.24
N ASN A 63 -9.68 -16.24 17.17
CA ASN A 63 -10.04 -17.61 16.78
C ASN A 63 -11.51 -17.60 16.33
N GLU A 64 -11.75 -18.08 15.12
CA GLU A 64 -13.12 -18.28 14.64
C GLU A 64 -13.78 -19.36 15.49
N VAL A 65 -14.92 -19.02 16.09
CA VAL A 65 -15.72 -19.89 16.95
C VAL A 65 -17.12 -20.01 16.40
N ASP A 66 -17.71 -21.19 16.58
CA ASP A 66 -19.10 -21.41 16.23
C ASP A 66 -20.03 -20.51 17.05
N PHE A 67 -21.07 -20.03 16.38
CA PHE A 67 -22.10 -19.20 16.99
C PHE A 67 -22.75 -19.87 18.21
N SER A 68 -22.93 -21.19 18.17
CA SER A 68 -23.50 -21.96 19.28
C SER A 68 -22.61 -21.95 20.53
N VAL A 69 -21.29 -21.98 20.35
CA VAL A 69 -20.32 -21.87 21.45
C VAL A 69 -20.34 -20.45 22.00
N PHE A 70 -20.34 -19.45 21.12
CA PHE A 70 -20.48 -18.05 21.51
C PHE A 70 -21.77 -17.81 22.33
N LEU A 71 -22.91 -18.30 21.88
CA LEU A 71 -24.20 -18.14 22.56
C LEU A 71 -24.19 -18.77 23.96
N LYS A 72 -23.61 -19.97 24.11
CA LYS A 72 -23.44 -20.62 25.40
C LYS A 72 -22.56 -19.81 26.34
N GLN A 73 -21.46 -19.26 25.85
CA GLN A 73 -20.53 -18.48 26.67
C GLN A 73 -21.08 -17.09 26.99
N LEU A 74 -21.88 -16.51 26.09
CA LEU A 74 -22.60 -15.27 26.31
C LEU A 74 -23.66 -15.43 27.40
N THR A 75 -24.45 -16.51 27.35
CA THR A 75 -25.45 -16.82 28.39
C THR A 75 -24.80 -17.19 29.73
N ALA A 76 -23.62 -17.82 29.71
CA ALA A 76 -22.81 -18.10 30.91
C ALA A 76 -22.11 -16.85 31.48
N GLY A 77 -22.17 -15.69 30.80
CA GLY A 77 -21.51 -14.46 31.26
C GLY A 77 -19.97 -14.49 31.17
N ASN A 78 -19.41 -15.36 30.33
CA ASN A 78 -17.96 -15.49 30.13
C ASN A 78 -17.42 -14.56 29.02
N VAL A 79 -18.18 -13.53 28.63
CA VAL A 79 -17.80 -12.57 27.60
C VAL A 79 -17.50 -11.22 28.23
N SER A 80 -16.30 -10.69 27.98
CA SER A 80 -15.84 -9.42 28.58
C SER A 80 -16.11 -8.21 27.68
N GLU A 81 -15.95 -8.38 26.36
CA GLU A 81 -16.17 -7.34 25.35
C GLU A 81 -16.75 -7.98 24.09
N VAL A 82 -17.74 -7.33 23.48
CA VAL A 82 -18.30 -7.71 22.18
C VAL A 82 -18.31 -6.49 21.28
N THR A 83 -17.67 -6.62 20.13
CA THR A 83 -17.74 -5.67 19.02
C THR A 83 -18.48 -6.34 17.87
N LEU A 84 -19.61 -5.76 17.51
CA LEU A 84 -20.46 -6.26 16.43
C LEU A 84 -20.20 -5.42 15.17
N THR A 85 -19.75 -6.06 14.10
CA THR A 85 -19.40 -5.44 12.82
C THR A 85 -20.15 -6.16 11.71
N GLY A 86 -21.30 -5.62 11.30
CA GLY A 86 -22.16 -6.27 10.31
C GLY A 86 -22.66 -7.63 10.82
N SER A 87 -22.42 -8.71 10.06
CA SER A 87 -22.77 -10.09 10.43
C SER A 87 -21.70 -10.77 11.28
N HIS A 88 -20.57 -10.12 11.56
CA HIS A 88 -19.51 -10.67 12.40
C HIS A 88 -19.57 -10.06 13.80
N ALA A 89 -19.42 -10.90 14.81
CA ALA A 89 -19.17 -10.48 16.18
C ALA A 89 -17.76 -10.91 16.58
N THR A 90 -16.95 -9.94 17.00
CA THR A 90 -15.63 -10.19 17.56
C THR A 90 -15.63 -9.75 19.01
N GLY A 91 -14.75 -10.31 19.82
CA GLY A 91 -14.77 -9.96 21.23
C GLY A 91 -13.70 -10.65 22.03
N LYS A 92 -13.75 -10.45 23.35
CA LYS A 92 -12.82 -11.09 24.28
C LYS A 92 -13.57 -11.92 25.31
N TRP A 93 -12.97 -13.05 25.67
CA TRP A 93 -13.45 -13.86 26.79
C TRP A 93 -13.11 -13.18 28.11
N LYS A 94 -13.88 -13.49 29.16
CA LYS A 94 -13.55 -13.10 30.53
C LYS A 94 -12.57 -14.10 31.15
N VAL A 95 -12.79 -15.38 30.85
CA VAL A 95 -11.89 -16.51 31.19
C VAL A 95 -11.60 -17.28 29.91
N VAL A 96 -10.31 -17.45 29.62
CA VAL A 96 -9.84 -18.21 28.46
C VAL A 96 -10.25 -19.66 28.62
N LEU A 97 -10.97 -20.18 27.63
CA LEU A 97 -11.43 -21.56 27.62
C LEU A 97 -10.28 -22.47 27.15
N ASP A 98 -9.83 -23.36 28.03
CA ASP A 98 -8.90 -24.44 27.70
C ASP A 98 -9.67 -25.78 27.63
N GLY A 99 -9.51 -26.53 26.52
CA GLY A 99 -10.00 -27.91 26.40
C GLY A 99 -11.21 -28.12 25.46
N PRO A 100 -12.03 -29.18 25.66
CA PRO A 100 -13.06 -29.61 24.70
C PRO A 100 -14.18 -28.59 24.47
N GLU A 101 -14.38 -27.67 25.41
CA GLU A 101 -15.32 -26.54 25.26
C GLU A 101 -14.87 -25.52 24.20
N ALA A 102 -13.59 -25.56 23.84
CA ALA A 102 -12.98 -24.74 22.81
C ALA A 102 -13.00 -25.38 21.41
N GLY A 103 -13.77 -26.47 21.23
CA GLY A 103 -13.73 -27.25 19.99
C GLY A 103 -12.39 -27.94 19.76
N GLY A 104 -11.63 -28.21 20.82
CA GLY A 104 -10.36 -28.95 20.76
C GLY A 104 -9.12 -28.12 20.39
N LYS A 105 -9.22 -26.78 20.33
CA LYS A 105 -8.07 -25.88 20.14
C LYS A 105 -7.96 -24.90 21.30
N LYS A 106 -6.75 -24.50 21.69
CA LYS A 106 -6.58 -23.40 22.66
C LYS A 106 -7.23 -22.13 22.10
N LEU A 107 -8.26 -21.63 22.78
CA LEU A 107 -8.87 -20.37 22.41
C LEU A 107 -7.94 -19.24 22.79
N ALA A 108 -7.64 -18.36 21.83
CA ALA A 108 -7.02 -17.08 22.14
C ALA A 108 -8.00 -16.25 22.99
N ASP A 109 -7.48 -15.25 23.70
CA ASP A 109 -8.29 -14.30 24.49
C ASP A 109 -9.37 -13.60 23.65
N THR A 110 -9.18 -13.57 22.32
CA THR A 110 -10.06 -12.93 21.36
C THR A 110 -10.77 -13.98 20.51
N PHE A 111 -12.07 -13.79 20.28
CA PHE A 111 -12.89 -14.63 19.42
C PHE A 111 -13.48 -13.84 18.25
N SER A 112 -13.84 -14.56 17.19
CA SER A 112 -14.61 -14.08 16.06
C SER A 112 -15.70 -15.09 15.75
N THR A 113 -16.95 -14.67 15.59
CA THR A 113 -18.07 -15.53 15.19
C THR A 113 -18.90 -14.84 14.14
N HIS A 114 -19.47 -15.63 13.24
CA HIS A 114 -20.51 -15.15 12.32
C HIS A 114 -21.89 -15.32 12.98
N ILE A 115 -22.69 -14.25 13.03
CA ILE A 115 -24.07 -14.28 13.50
C ILE A 115 -24.97 -14.48 12.29
N PRO A 116 -25.77 -15.56 12.22
CA PRO A 116 -26.76 -15.73 11.16
C PRO A 116 -27.79 -14.59 11.19
N ASP A 117 -28.12 -14.04 10.03
CA ASP A 117 -29.12 -12.99 9.86
C ASP A 117 -30.43 -13.20 10.65
N PRO A 118 -31.07 -14.40 10.64
CA PRO A 118 -32.32 -14.60 11.38
C PRO A 118 -32.19 -14.46 12.89
N MET A 119 -31.01 -14.71 13.47
CA MET A 119 -30.79 -14.58 14.92
C MET A 119 -30.36 -13.17 15.34
N ARG A 120 -29.95 -12.33 14.39
CA ARG A 120 -29.55 -10.93 14.67
C ARG A 120 -30.73 -10.06 15.10
N GLU A 121 -31.92 -10.41 14.64
CA GLU A 121 -33.17 -9.72 14.97
C GLU A 121 -33.82 -10.27 16.26
N ASP A 122 -33.27 -11.34 16.82
CA ASP A 122 -33.80 -11.96 18.03
C ASP A 122 -33.73 -10.99 19.23
N PRO A 123 -34.88 -10.65 19.85
CA PRO A 123 -34.91 -9.78 21.03
C PRO A 123 -34.15 -10.37 22.22
N GLU A 124 -34.06 -11.69 22.36
CA GLU A 124 -33.34 -12.34 23.46
C GLU A 124 -31.83 -12.13 23.32
N LEU A 125 -31.30 -12.32 22.11
CA LEU A 125 -29.88 -12.10 21.83
C LEU A 125 -29.49 -10.63 22.07
N ARG A 126 -30.33 -9.68 21.65
CA ARG A 126 -30.11 -8.25 21.90
C ARG A 126 -30.10 -7.92 23.39
N LYS A 127 -30.95 -8.56 24.18
CA LYS A 127 -30.98 -8.39 25.64
C LYS A 127 -29.69 -8.90 26.27
N LEU A 128 -29.21 -10.08 25.86
CA LEU A 128 -27.95 -10.66 26.33
C LEU A 128 -26.73 -9.80 25.94
N LEU A 129 -26.69 -9.30 24.70
CA LEU A 129 -25.61 -8.41 24.25
C LEU A 129 -25.56 -7.09 25.03
N ARG A 130 -26.72 -6.51 25.39
CA ARG A 130 -26.81 -5.30 26.22
C ARG A 130 -26.36 -5.52 27.66
N GLN A 131 -26.38 -6.77 28.15
CA GLN A 131 -25.88 -7.10 29.48
C GLN A 131 -24.34 -7.20 29.53
N VAL A 132 -23.68 -7.23 28.37
CA VAL A 132 -22.22 -7.23 28.30
C VAL A 132 -21.69 -5.84 28.67
N PRO A 133 -20.74 -5.73 29.62
CA PRO A 133 -20.27 -4.44 30.13
C PRO A 133 -19.55 -3.58 29.09
N LYS A 134 -19.02 -4.19 28.02
CA LYS A 134 -18.37 -3.49 26.90
C LYS A 134 -18.95 -3.96 25.57
N PHE A 135 -20.15 -3.51 25.25
CA PHE A 135 -20.76 -3.72 23.94
C PHE A 135 -20.46 -2.52 23.02
N LYS A 136 -19.84 -2.79 21.87
CA LYS A 136 -19.64 -1.82 20.78
C LYS A 136 -20.32 -2.34 19.52
N ALA A 137 -21.11 -1.50 18.87
CA ALA A 137 -21.59 -1.75 17.52
C ALA A 137 -20.78 -0.83 16.61
N ASP A 138 -19.76 -1.39 15.96
CA ASP A 138 -19.02 -0.65 14.94
C ASP A 138 -19.74 -0.88 13.62
N ASP A 139 -20.50 0.13 13.19
CA ASP A 139 -20.95 0.19 11.82
C ASP A 139 -19.70 0.25 10.93
N ALA A 140 -19.56 -0.68 9.98
CA ALA A 140 -18.38 -0.81 9.12
C ALA A 140 -18.15 0.39 8.16
N THR A 141 -18.91 1.47 8.32
CA THR A 141 -18.89 2.69 7.53
C THR A 141 -17.57 3.49 7.56
N PRO A 142 -16.87 3.64 8.70
CA PRO A 142 -15.65 4.45 8.75
C PRO A 142 -14.53 3.88 7.89
N GLN A 143 -14.42 2.55 7.81
CA GLN A 143 -13.33 1.89 7.11
C GLN A 143 -13.49 1.99 5.59
N LEU A 144 -14.71 1.81 5.08
CA LEU A 144 -14.99 2.02 3.65
C LEU A 144 -14.83 3.49 3.24
N PHE A 145 -15.26 4.43 4.08
CA PHE A 145 -15.10 5.85 3.81
C PHE A 145 -13.62 6.26 3.79
N SER A 146 -12.82 5.81 4.76
CA SER A 146 -11.38 6.07 4.78
C SER A 146 -10.67 5.45 3.57
N GLN A 147 -10.99 4.20 3.22
CA GLN A 147 -10.42 3.52 2.06
C GLN A 147 -10.78 4.24 0.75
N PHE A 148 -12.03 4.71 0.63
CA PHE A 148 -12.45 5.53 -0.50
C PHE A 148 -11.70 6.87 -0.55
N LEU A 149 -11.55 7.56 0.59
CA LEU A 149 -10.86 8.84 0.69
C LEU A 149 -9.39 8.71 0.29
N PHE A 150 -8.68 7.70 0.84
CA PHE A 150 -7.29 7.43 0.51
C PHE A 150 -7.11 6.96 -0.95
N GLY A 151 -8.00 6.09 -1.45
CA GLY A 151 -7.99 5.66 -2.85
C GLY A 151 -8.22 6.82 -3.82
N SER A 152 -9.16 7.71 -3.49
CA SER A 152 -9.43 8.95 -4.24
C SER A 152 -8.22 9.89 -4.23
N LEU A 153 -7.60 10.11 -3.07
CA LEU A 153 -6.40 10.95 -2.95
C LEU A 153 -5.25 10.43 -3.82
N PHE A 154 -5.02 9.11 -3.79
CA PHE A 154 -4.00 8.45 -4.60
C PHE A 154 -4.25 8.62 -6.10
N LEU A 155 -5.50 8.42 -6.55
CA LEU A 155 -5.88 8.62 -7.94
C LEU A 155 -5.70 10.09 -8.38
N MET A 156 -6.06 11.04 -7.53
CA MET A 156 -5.89 12.48 -7.78
C MET A 156 -4.39 12.84 -7.90
N ALA A 157 -3.54 12.32 -7.01
CA ALA A 157 -2.10 12.51 -7.09
C ALA A 157 -1.52 11.93 -8.40
N MET A 158 -1.98 10.75 -8.82
CA MET A 158 -1.53 10.14 -10.07
C MET A 158 -1.92 10.99 -11.29
N LEU A 159 -3.15 11.52 -11.31
CA LEU A 159 -3.61 12.43 -12.35
C LEU A 159 -2.81 13.74 -12.38
N LEU A 160 -2.46 14.30 -11.22
CA LEU A 160 -1.59 15.48 -11.14
C LEU A 160 -0.20 15.21 -11.71
N VAL A 161 0.39 14.05 -11.41
CA VAL A 161 1.69 13.65 -11.97
C VAL A 161 1.60 13.53 -13.49
N VAL A 162 0.59 12.83 -14.02
CA VAL A 162 0.37 12.70 -15.46
C VAL A 162 0.17 14.07 -16.10
N PHE A 163 -0.67 14.91 -15.51
CA PHE A 163 -0.90 16.28 -15.98
C PHE A 163 0.39 17.10 -16.00
N PHE A 164 1.23 16.98 -14.97
CA PHE A 164 2.50 17.71 -14.90
C PHE A 164 3.50 17.20 -15.96
N ILE A 165 3.52 15.89 -16.23
CA ILE A 165 4.33 15.30 -17.30
C ILE A 165 3.85 15.79 -18.68
N MET A 166 2.53 15.74 -18.94
CA MET A 166 1.97 16.24 -20.20
C MET A 166 2.22 17.74 -20.38
N ARG A 167 2.07 18.53 -19.31
CA ARG A 167 2.33 19.98 -19.33
C ARG A 167 3.80 20.32 -19.57
N ARG A 168 4.73 19.46 -19.15
CA ARG A 168 6.17 19.66 -19.40
C ARG A 168 6.58 19.20 -20.81
N SER A 169 5.81 18.32 -21.43
CA SER A 169 6.10 17.75 -22.75
C SER A 169 5.52 18.56 -23.92
N ILE A 170 4.69 19.57 -23.64
CA ILE A 170 4.16 20.56 -24.58
C ILE A 170 4.93 21.87 -24.35
#